data_AF-A0A550D192-F1
#
_entry.id   AF-A0A550D192-F1
#
_cell.length_a   1.000
_cell.length_b   1.000
_cell.length_c   1.000
_cell.angle_alpha   90.00
_cell.angle_beta   90.00
_cell.angle_gamma   90.00
#
_symmetry.space_group_name_H-M   'P 1'
#
loop_
_entity.id
_entity.type
_entity.pdbx_description
1 polymer ?
#
loop_
_entity_poly.entity_id
_entity_poly.type
_entity_poly.pdbx_seq_one_letter_code
_entity_poly.pdbx_strand_id
1 'polypeptide(L)'
;MNREDLRYLFFTIPAIVYIGVFAFYPAFDAVFLSFIGSDGQFTLNNYKELFYFNIYGTIIDTIIVTIGALLIQLLLGLGVASILAREFRGKSFFSTLSIVPMGVATVVSAIAFSFIFQTAGGYANTFLTMLKIHPVNWYANSYISLLVVM
;
A
#
# COMPACT_ATOMS: atom_id res chain seq x y z
N MET A 1 17.11 -6.92 -37.87
CA MET A 1 17.47 -6.16 -36.67
C MET A 1 18.70 -5.34 -37.01
N ASN A 2 18.57 -4.01 -37.06
CA ASN A 2 19.66 -3.14 -37.47
C ASN A 2 20.79 -3.19 -36.44
N ARG A 3 22.01 -2.80 -36.81
CA ARG A 3 23.17 -2.77 -35.90
C ARG A 3 22.94 -1.89 -34.66
N GLU A 4 22.04 -0.91 -34.78
CA GLU A 4 21.64 -0.03 -33.68
C GLU A 4 20.70 -0.75 -32.69
N ASP A 5 19.73 -1.53 -33.16
CA ASP A 5 18.84 -2.36 -32.33
C ASP A 5 19.63 -3.39 -31.50
N LEU A 6 20.66 -4.00 -32.11
CA LEU A 6 21.56 -4.93 -31.42
C LEU A 6 22.37 -4.25 -30.31
N ARG A 7 22.72 -2.96 -30.48
CA ARG A 7 23.45 -2.17 -29.49
C ARG A 7 22.55 -1.75 -28.33
N TYR A 8 21.31 -1.35 -28.60
CA TYR A 8 20.31 -1.07 -27.56
C TYR A 8 19.96 -2.33 -26.76
N LEU A 9 19.79 -3.46 -27.45
CA LEU A 9 19.56 -4.75 -26.80
C LEU A 9 20.72 -5.11 -25.87
N PHE A 10 21.97 -5.02 -26.33
CA PHE A 10 23.14 -5.34 -25.51
C PHE A 10 23.25 -4.48 -24.24
N PHE A 11 22.87 -3.20 -24.33
CA PHE A 11 22.84 -2.30 -23.17
C PHE A 11 21.70 -2.61 -22.18
N THR A 12 20.62 -3.20 -22.66
CA THR A 12 19.42 -3.50 -21.85
C THR A 12 19.48 -4.91 -21.25
N ILE A 13 20.26 -5.84 -21.83
CA ILE A 13 20.43 -7.22 -21.36
C ILE A 13 20.75 -7.30 -19.85
N PRO A 14 21.72 -6.55 -19.28
CA PRO A 14 22.00 -6.66 -17.85
C PRO A 14 20.80 -6.31 -16.96
N ALA A 15 20.01 -5.30 -17.35
CA ALA A 15 18.79 -4.93 -16.63
C ALA A 15 17.71 -6.02 -16.75
N ILE A 16 17.54 -6.60 -17.94
CA ILE A 16 16.58 -7.70 -18.16
C ILE A 16 16.99 -8.93 -17.35
N VAL A 17 18.28 -9.30 -17.36
CA VAL A 17 18.80 -10.42 -16.58
C VAL A 17 18.60 -10.17 -15.09
N TYR A 18 18.89 -8.96 -14.60
CA TYR A 18 18.66 -8.60 -13.20
C TYR A 18 17.18 -8.74 -12.82
N ILE A 19 16.26 -8.16 -13.59
CA ILE A 19 14.82 -8.26 -13.34
C ILE A 19 14.36 -9.73 -13.42
N GLY A 20 14.84 -10.48 -14.42
CA GLY A 20 14.52 -11.90 -14.60
C GLY A 20 14.92 -12.75 -13.40
N VAL A 21 16.15 -12.57 -12.89
CA VAL A 21 16.70 -13.37 -11.78
C VAL A 21 16.14 -12.94 -10.43
N PHE A 22 15.95 -11.64 -10.18
CA PHE A 22 15.58 -11.17 -8.85
C PHE A 22 14.09 -10.90 -8.65
N ALA A 23 13.32 -10.69 -9.72
CA ALA A 23 11.87 -10.49 -9.61
C ALA A 23 11.10 -11.71 -10.14
N PHE A 24 11.39 -12.15 -11.37
CA PHE A 24 10.59 -13.21 -11.99
C PHE A 24 10.90 -14.60 -11.45
N TYR A 25 12.17 -14.96 -11.30
CA TYR A 25 12.55 -16.27 -10.76
C TYR A 25 11.89 -16.59 -9.40
N PRO A 26 12.00 -15.75 -8.35
CA PRO A 26 11.33 -16.05 -7.07
C PRO A 26 9.81 -16.02 -7.17
N ALA A 27 9.22 -15.21 -8.06
CA ALA A 27 7.78 -15.21 -8.28
C ALA A 27 7.30 -16.53 -8.89
N PHE A 28 8.01 -17.05 -9.89
CA PHE A 28 7.71 -18.36 -10.49
C PHE A 28 7.92 -19.49 -9.48
N ASP A 29 9.00 -19.44 -8.72
CA ASP A 29 9.29 -20.44 -7.69
C ASP A 29 8.20 -20.45 -6.60
N ALA A 30 7.75 -19.27 -6.15
CA ALA A 30 6.65 -19.17 -5.19
C ALA A 30 5.34 -19.78 -5.73
N VAL A 31 5.02 -19.56 -7.01
CA VAL A 31 3.84 -20.18 -7.65
C VAL A 31 4.02 -21.69 -7.79
N PHE A 32 5.21 -22.17 -8.13
CA PHE A 32 5.47 -23.60 -8.22
C PHE A 32 5.36 -24.27 -6.85
N LEU A 33 5.96 -23.66 -5.82
CA LEU A 33 5.89 -24.12 -4.43
C LEU A 33 4.47 -24.10 -3.87
N SER A 34 3.59 -23.20 -4.32
CA SER A 34 2.19 -23.20 -3.85
C SER A 34 1.40 -24.45 -4.31
N PHE A 35 1.87 -25.15 -5.34
CA PHE A 35 1.32 -26.45 -5.75
C PHE A 35 2.03 -27.66 -5.11
N ILE A 36 3.06 -27.44 -4.30
CA ILE A 36 3.78 -28.51 -3.61
C ILE A 36 3.27 -28.61 -2.17
N GLY A 37 2.87 -29.81 -1.77
CA GLY A 37 2.45 -30.12 -0.40
C GLY A 37 3.63 -30.18 0.56
N SER A 38 3.35 -30.21 1.85
CA SER A 38 4.37 -30.37 2.89
C SER A 38 5.15 -31.69 2.79
N ASP A 39 4.61 -32.67 2.07
CA ASP A 39 5.20 -33.96 1.72
C ASP A 39 6.05 -33.95 0.42
N GLY A 40 6.14 -32.79 -0.25
CA GLY A 40 6.87 -32.65 -1.51
C GLY A 40 6.10 -33.12 -2.75
N GLN A 41 4.83 -33.52 -2.60
CA GLN A 41 4.00 -33.98 -3.71
C GLN A 41 3.16 -32.85 -4.32
N PHE A 42 2.79 -32.97 -5.60
CA PHE A 42 1.88 -32.03 -6.22
C PHE A 42 0.49 -32.11 -5.59
N THR A 43 -0.03 -30.99 -5.08
CA THR A 43 -1.32 -30.93 -4.40
C THR A 43 -2.10 -29.65 -4.72
N LEU A 44 -3.43 -29.78 -4.74
CA LEU A 44 -4.37 -28.66 -4.78
C LEU A 44 -4.95 -28.35 -3.38
N ASN A 45 -4.54 -29.09 -2.35
CA ASN A 45 -5.09 -28.93 -1.00
C ASN A 45 -4.73 -27.58 -0.39
N ASN A 46 -3.54 -27.03 -0.69
CA ASN A 46 -3.13 -25.69 -0.26
C ASN A 46 -4.17 -24.60 -0.65
N TYR A 47 -4.80 -24.73 -1.82
CA TYR A 47 -5.85 -23.80 -2.27
C TYR A 47 -7.22 -24.11 -1.66
N LYS A 48 -7.52 -25.38 -1.38
CA LYS A 48 -8.76 -25.75 -0.68
C LYS A 48 -8.79 -25.18 0.74
N GLU A 49 -7.63 -25.14 1.40
CA GLU A 49 -7.52 -24.56 2.73
C GLU A 49 -7.94 -23.09 2.79
N LEU A 50 -7.73 -22.34 1.72
CA LEU A 50 -8.13 -20.93 1.63
C LEU A 50 -9.65 -20.73 1.78
N PHE A 51 -10.47 -21.70 1.37
CA PHE A 51 -11.92 -21.60 1.52
C PHE A 51 -12.39 -21.76 2.97
N TYR A 52 -11.59 -22.38 3.84
CA TYR A 52 -11.90 -22.43 5.28
C TYR A 52 -11.65 -21.08 5.97
N PHE A 53 -10.75 -20.25 5.44
CA PHE A 53 -10.39 -18.95 5.99
C PHE A 53 -11.09 -17.82 5.23
N ASN A 54 -12.41 -17.65 5.40
CA ASN A 54 -13.26 -16.55 4.86
C ASN A 54 -12.62 -15.69 3.73
N ILE A 55 -12.21 -16.34 2.64
CA ILE A 55 -11.41 -15.69 1.60
C ILE A 55 -12.17 -14.55 0.92
N TYR A 56 -13.50 -14.70 0.82
CA TYR A 56 -14.39 -13.69 0.29
C TYR A 56 -14.33 -12.39 1.10
N GLY A 57 -14.30 -12.49 2.45
CA GLY A 57 -14.14 -11.32 3.32
C GLY A 57 -12.81 -10.61 3.09
N THR A 58 -11.70 -11.35 3.09
CA THR A 58 -10.35 -10.78 2.87
C THR A 58 -10.21 -10.11 1.50
N ILE A 59 -10.80 -10.68 0.46
CA ILE A 59 -10.81 -10.09 -0.89
C ILE A 59 -11.60 -8.78 -0.89
N ILE A 60 -12.80 -8.78 -0.28
CA ILE A 60 -13.64 -7.58 -0.19
C ILE A 60 -12.92 -6.47 0.59
N ASP A 61 -12.33 -6.80 1.74
CA ASP A 61 -11.57 -5.85 2.56
C ASP A 61 -10.41 -5.23 1.77
N THR A 62 -9.65 -6.06 1.03
CA THR A 62 -8.56 -5.60 0.17
C THR A 62 -9.07 -4.67 -0.93
N ILE A 63 -10.19 -5.00 -1.57
CA ILE A 63 -10.81 -4.16 -2.60
C ILE A 63 -11.28 -2.82 -2.03
N ILE A 64 -11.94 -2.84 -0.87
CA ILE A 64 -12.44 -1.63 -0.20
C ILE A 64 -11.29 -0.70 0.15
N VAL A 65 -10.22 -1.22 0.78
CA VAL A 65 -9.03 -0.44 1.13
C VAL A 65 -8.38 0.11 -0.12
N THR A 66 -8.15 -0.72 -1.13
CA THR A 66 -7.48 -0.30 -2.37
C THR A 66 -8.26 0.79 -3.08
N ILE A 67 -9.55 0.58 -3.34
CA ILE A 67 -10.38 1.55 -4.08
C ILE A 67 -10.52 2.83 -3.27
N GLY A 68 -10.83 2.75 -1.98
CA GLY A 68 -11.06 3.95 -1.18
C GLY A 68 -9.78 4.74 -0.93
N ALA A 69 -8.64 4.09 -0.67
CA ALA A 69 -7.34 4.77 -0.57
C ALA A 69 -6.98 5.46 -1.90
N LEU A 70 -7.16 4.78 -3.04
CA LEU A 70 -6.92 5.39 -4.35
C LEU A 70 -7.84 6.58 -4.63
N LEU A 71 -9.12 6.49 -4.28
CA LEU A 71 -10.07 7.60 -4.44
C LEU A 71 -9.65 8.80 -3.58
N ILE A 72 -9.32 8.59 -2.30
CA ILE A 72 -8.86 9.64 -1.40
C ILE A 72 -7.57 10.26 -1.94
N GLN A 73 -6.59 9.44 -2.33
CA GLN A 73 -5.32 9.89 -2.87
C GLN A 73 -5.50 10.70 -4.16
N LEU A 74 -6.37 10.26 -5.07
CA LEU A 74 -6.64 10.97 -6.31
C LEU A 74 -7.34 12.31 -6.05
N LEU A 75 -8.35 12.34 -5.18
CA LEU A 75 -9.08 13.58 -4.86
C LEU A 75 -8.18 14.60 -4.17
N LEU A 76 -7.39 14.17 -3.18
CA LEU A 76 -6.43 15.04 -2.48
C LEU A 76 -5.31 15.47 -3.43
N GLY A 77 -4.78 14.54 -4.23
CA GLY A 77 -3.73 14.82 -5.22
C GLY A 77 -4.17 15.83 -6.26
N LEU A 78 -5.36 15.66 -6.85
CA LEU A 78 -5.93 16.64 -7.78
C LEU A 78 -6.21 17.98 -7.10
N GLY A 79 -6.73 17.96 -5.86
CA GLY A 79 -7.00 19.18 -5.11
C GLY A 79 -5.74 20.01 -4.89
N VAL A 80 -4.69 19.37 -4.40
CA VAL A 80 -3.37 20.00 -4.20
C VAL A 80 -2.77 20.43 -5.54
N ALA A 81 -2.81 19.58 -6.57
CA ALA A 81 -2.28 19.90 -7.90
C ALA A 81 -2.99 21.11 -8.54
N SER A 82 -4.32 21.20 -8.40
CA SER A 82 -5.12 22.32 -8.92
C SER A 82 -4.78 23.65 -8.24
N ILE A 83 -4.50 23.62 -6.93
CA ILE A 83 -4.04 24.79 -6.17
C ILE A 83 -2.64 25.20 -6.65
N LEU A 84 -1.72 24.23 -6.76
CA LEU A 84 -0.33 24.47 -7.17
C LEU A 84 -0.16 24.80 -8.67
N ALA A 85 -1.17 24.51 -9.49
CA ALA A 85 -1.20 24.86 -10.91
C ALA A 85 -1.25 26.38 -11.14
N ARG A 86 -1.76 27.15 -10.17
CA ARG A 86 -1.82 28.62 -10.23
C ARG A 86 -0.54 29.23 -9.66
N GLU A 87 -0.16 30.40 -10.17
CA GLU A 87 0.90 31.21 -9.57
C GLU A 87 0.35 32.00 -8.38
N PHE A 88 0.94 31.80 -7.20
CA PHE A 88 0.58 32.54 -5.98
C PHE A 88 1.79 32.74 -5.06
N ARG A 89 1.72 33.77 -4.20
CA ARG A 89 2.79 34.09 -3.25
C ARG A 89 2.94 32.92 -2.25
N GLY A 90 4.13 32.31 -2.22
CA GLY A 90 4.42 31.15 -1.36
C GLY A 90 4.31 29.79 -2.05
N LYS A 91 4.01 29.72 -3.35
CA LYS A 91 3.93 28.46 -4.12
C LYS A 91 5.12 27.51 -3.90
N SER A 92 6.34 28.03 -3.89
CA SER A 92 7.55 27.23 -3.68
C SER A 92 7.56 26.53 -2.31
N PHE A 93 7.09 27.21 -1.25
CA PHE A 93 7.00 26.63 0.09
C PHE A 93 5.98 25.47 0.13
N PHE A 94 4.76 25.70 -0.39
CA PHE A 94 3.73 24.66 -0.43
C PHE A 94 4.12 23.48 -1.32
N SER A 95 4.72 23.75 -2.48
CA SER A 95 5.22 22.69 -3.37
C SER A 95 6.28 21.82 -2.71
N THR A 96 7.14 22.42 -1.88
CA THR A 96 8.16 21.68 -1.13
C THR A 96 7.50 20.83 -0.05
N LEU A 97 6.58 21.42 0.72
CA LEU A 97 5.85 20.73 1.78
C LEU A 97 5.05 19.54 1.27
N SER A 98 4.50 19.61 0.05
CA SER A 98 3.79 18.50 -0.59
C SER A 98 4.68 17.30 -0.91
N ILE A 99 5.99 17.50 -1.11
CA ILE A 99 6.95 16.43 -1.44
C ILE A 99 7.56 15.83 -0.16
N VAL A 100 7.60 16.59 0.95
CA VAL A 100 8.16 16.13 2.24
C VAL A 100 7.69 14.73 2.65
N PRO A 101 6.39 14.36 2.56
CA PRO A 101 5.92 13.05 2.97
C PRO A 101 6.54 11.88 2.18
N MET A 102 7.00 12.11 0.93
CA MET A 102 7.59 11.07 0.09
C MET A 102 8.89 10.50 0.67
N GLY A 103 9.58 11.25 1.52
CA GLY A 103 10.80 10.81 2.19
C GLY A 103 10.55 10.04 3.50
N VAL A 104 9.30 9.98 3.99
CA VAL A 104 8.97 9.30 5.23
C VAL A 104 9.00 7.79 5.01
N ALA A 105 9.81 7.09 5.79
CA ALA A 105 9.88 5.63 5.73
C ALA A 105 8.53 5.00 6.14
N THR A 106 8.12 3.94 5.44
CA THR A 106 6.85 3.25 5.69
C THR A 106 6.67 2.82 7.14
N VAL A 107 7.75 2.34 7.78
CA VAL A 107 7.74 1.94 9.20
C VAL A 107 7.47 3.13 10.12
N VAL A 108 8.05 4.30 9.83
CA VAL A 108 7.82 5.52 10.62
C VAL A 108 6.37 5.97 10.49
N SER A 109 5.82 5.94 9.27
CA SER A 109 4.40 6.23 9.04
C SER A 109 3.49 5.28 9.83
N ALA A 110 3.80 3.97 9.83
CA ALA A 110 3.01 2.98 10.58
C ALA A 110 3.02 3.26 12.09
N ILE A 111 4.18 3.58 12.67
CA ILE A 111 4.30 3.93 14.09
C ILE A 111 3.56 5.23 14.41
N ALA A 112 3.70 6.25 13.57
CA ALA A 112 2.99 7.52 13.74
C ALA A 112 1.47 7.32 13.72
N PHE A 113 0.94 6.53 12.78
CA PHE A 113 -0.48 6.17 12.73
C PHE A 113 -0.93 5.39 13.97
N SER A 114 -0.08 4.49 14.48
CA SER A 114 -0.37 3.75 15.72
C SER A 114 -0.59 4.70 16.90
N PHE A 115 0.25 5.74 17.06
CA PHE A 115 0.06 6.75 18.11
C PHE A 115 -1.19 7.60 17.90
N ILE A 116 -1.59 7.87 16.65
CA ILE A 116 -2.81 8.64 16.36
C ILE A 116 -4.06 7.86 16.77
N PHE A 117 -4.14 6.59 16.38
CA PHE A 117 -5.34 5.76 16.53
C PHE A 117 -5.33 4.84 17.76
N GLN A 118 -4.37 5.00 18.68
CA GLN A 118 -4.33 4.22 19.90
C GLN A 118 -5.60 4.44 20.75
N THR A 119 -6.23 3.34 21.19
CA THR A 119 -7.52 3.38 21.92
C THR A 119 -7.43 4.18 23.21
N ALA A 120 -6.34 4.04 23.98
CA ALA A 120 -6.08 4.82 25.18
C ALA A 120 -4.95 5.83 24.91
N GLY A 121 -5.23 7.12 25.12
CA GLY A 121 -4.23 8.18 25.01
C GLY A 121 -3.79 8.56 23.58
N GLY A 122 -4.40 7.99 22.54
CA GLY A 122 -4.10 8.34 21.15
C GLY A 122 -4.62 9.73 20.76
N TYR A 123 -3.90 10.41 19.87
CA TYR A 123 -4.19 11.79 19.49
C TYR A 123 -5.62 11.99 18.95
N ALA A 124 -6.14 11.03 18.17
CA ALA A 124 -7.50 11.09 17.64
C ALA A 124 -8.55 11.09 18.77
N ASN A 125 -8.41 10.20 19.76
CA ASN A 125 -9.33 10.12 20.89
C ASN A 125 -9.20 11.30 21.86
N THR A 126 -7.99 11.83 22.03
CA THR A 126 -7.79 13.07 22.80
C THR A 126 -8.53 14.23 22.15
N PHE A 127 -8.45 14.36 20.82
CA PHE A 127 -9.18 15.39 20.08
C PHE A 127 -10.71 15.22 20.19
N LEU A 128 -11.22 13.99 20.08
CA LEU A 128 -12.64 13.71 20.30
C LEU A 128 -13.10 14.11 21.70
N THR A 129 -12.30 13.81 22.73
CA THR A 129 -12.62 14.12 24.12
C THR A 129 -12.64 15.63 24.36
N MET A 130 -11.76 16.40 23.70
CA MET A 130 -11.81 17.88 23.72
C MET A 130 -13.13 18.43 23.15
N LEU A 131 -13.69 17.75 22.14
CA LEU A 131 -15.00 18.07 21.57
C LEU A 131 -16.18 17.47 22.37
N LYS A 132 -15.92 16.90 23.55
CA LYS A 132 -16.89 16.19 24.41
C LYS A 132 -17.54 14.97 23.75
N ILE A 133 -16.85 14.33 22.81
CA ILE A 133 -17.26 13.08 22.17
C ILE A 133 -16.58 11.92 22.90
N HIS A 134 -17.31 10.82 23.13
CA HIS A 134 -16.75 9.63 23.78
C HIS A 134 -15.62 9.01 22.94
N PRO A 135 -14.52 8.55 23.57
CA PRO A 135 -13.43 7.86 22.87
C PRO A 135 -13.92 6.66 22.09
N VAL A 136 -13.40 6.49 20.86
CA VAL A 136 -13.75 5.38 19.97
C VAL A 136 -12.63 4.35 20.00
N ASN A 137 -12.98 3.07 20.04
CA ASN A 137 -12.02 2.01 19.78
C ASN A 137 -11.92 1.77 18.28
N TRP A 138 -10.91 2.38 17.66
CA TRP A 138 -10.69 2.36 16.21
C TRP A 138 -10.47 0.96 15.62
N TYR A 139 -10.11 -0.01 16.46
CA TYR A 139 -9.85 -1.40 16.06
C TYR A 139 -10.96 -2.38 16.46
N ALA A 140 -12.05 -1.91 17.08
CA ALA A 140 -13.10 -2.78 17.61
C ALA A 140 -14.00 -3.42 16.54
N ASN A 141 -14.10 -2.80 15.36
CA ASN A 141 -14.99 -3.24 14.29
C ASN A 141 -14.25 -3.21 12.96
N SER A 142 -14.47 -4.21 12.11
CA SER A 142 -13.90 -4.31 10.77
C SER A 142 -14.02 -2.99 10.00
N TYR A 143 -15.20 -2.37 9.96
CA TYR A 143 -15.41 -1.12 9.20
C TYR A 143 -14.56 0.06 9.69
N ILE A 144 -14.37 0.18 11.01
CA ILE A 144 -13.58 1.28 11.60
C ILE A 144 -12.09 0.99 11.42
N SER A 145 -11.69 -0.28 11.52
CA SER A 145 -10.32 -0.72 11.25
C SER A 145 -9.93 -0.48 9.79
N LEU A 146 -10.83 -0.69 8.83
CA LEU A 146 -10.57 -0.38 7.42
C LEU A 146 -10.29 1.12 7.23
N LEU A 147 -11.07 1.99 7.88
CA LEU A 147 -10.87 3.45 7.81
C LEU A 147 -9.48 3.87 8.31
N VAL A 148 -8.97 3.24 9.36
CA VAL A 148 -7.63 3.54 9.91
C VAL A 148 -6.50 3.23 8.90
N VAL A 149 -6.71 2.24 8.03
CA VAL A 149 -5.72 1.76 7.06
C VAL A 149 -5.75 2.55 5.74
N MET A 150 -6.91 3.14 5.41
CA MET A 150 -7.17 3.86 4.15
C MET A 150 -6.49 5.22 4.05
#